data_AF-A0A1G9HR27-F1
#
_entry.id   AF-A0A1G9HR27-F1
#
_cell.length_a   1.000
_cell.length_b   1.000
_cell.length_c   1.000
_cell.angle_alpha   90.00
_cell.angle_beta   90.00
_cell.angle_gamma   90.00
#
_symmetry.space_group_name_H-M   'P 1'
#
loop_
_entity.id
_entity.type
_entity.pdbx_description
1 polymer ?
#
loop_
_entity_poly.entity_id
_entity_poly.type
_entity_poly.pdbx_seq_one_letter_code
_entity_poly.pdbx_strand_id
1 'polypeptide(L)'
;MSITNPVIIPFSKSKNFLLLIGANSFVGIGCWLLFANPTFENQLLVNSWFTKTIGAASIVFFGFASYFLVRNLMANGPGLMIDDSGIINYSSASGIKIYWKDIQAIEVLTIKSQPIILFKVSNPQTYINRETNRFKRKMMALNYKWYGAPVSISANGLQISFQKLLQLVSDRLEVYTNNN
;
A
#
# COMPACT_ATOMS: atom_id res chain seq x y z
N MET A 1 -16.71 3.23 29.90
CA MET A 1 -15.84 2.89 28.76
C MET A 1 -16.77 2.60 27.58
N SER A 2 -17.00 3.57 26.69
CA SER A 2 -17.91 3.38 25.56
C SER A 2 -17.24 2.42 24.57
N ILE A 3 -17.82 1.23 24.39
CA ILE A 3 -17.47 0.32 23.29
C ILE A 3 -17.82 1.09 22.01
N THR A 4 -16.83 1.69 21.38
CA THR A 4 -17.07 2.30 20.07
C THR A 4 -17.01 1.18 19.05
N ASN A 5 -18.07 1.03 18.25
CA ASN A 5 -18.07 0.04 17.18
C ASN A 5 -16.82 0.25 16.29
N PRO A 6 -16.13 -0.83 15.90
CA PRO A 6 -14.94 -0.72 15.08
C PRO A 6 -15.27 -0.03 13.76
N VAL A 7 -14.45 0.93 13.36
CA VAL A 7 -14.60 1.62 12.08
C VAL A 7 -13.98 0.73 11.00
N ILE A 8 -14.82 0.28 10.08
CA ILE A 8 -14.41 -0.56 8.95
C ILE A 8 -14.32 0.29 7.69
N ILE A 9 -13.15 0.30 7.06
CA ILE A 9 -12.91 0.96 5.79
C ILE A 9 -12.61 -0.13 4.74
N PRO A 10 -13.53 -0.40 3.82
CA PRO A 10 -13.32 -1.42 2.78
C PRO A 10 -12.37 -0.93 1.69
N PHE A 11 -11.97 -1.84 0.80
CA PHE A 11 -11.30 -1.48 -0.45
C PHE A 11 -12.26 -0.74 -1.38
N SER A 12 -11.79 0.35 -2.00
CA SER A 12 -12.57 1.08 -2.98
C SER A 12 -12.61 0.32 -4.30
N LYS A 13 -13.77 -0.20 -4.69
CA LYS A 13 -13.91 -0.96 -5.94
C LYS A 13 -13.60 -0.11 -7.17
N SER A 14 -14.11 1.12 -7.22
CA SER A 14 -13.83 2.07 -8.30
C SER A 14 -12.33 2.37 -8.47
N LYS A 15 -11.62 2.78 -7.41
CA LYS A 15 -10.18 3.09 -7.46
C LYS A 15 -9.34 1.87 -7.88
N ASN A 16 -9.59 0.71 -7.27
CA ASN A 16 -8.84 -0.52 -7.61
C ASN A 16 -9.15 -0.98 -9.04
N PHE A 17 -10.38 -0.80 -9.52
CA PHE A 17 -10.77 -1.13 -10.89
C PHE A 17 -10.09 -0.20 -11.91
N LEU A 18 -10.05 1.10 -11.64
CA LEU A 18 -9.34 2.06 -12.49
C LEU A 18 -7.84 1.76 -12.56
N LEU A 19 -7.22 1.44 -11.42
CA LEU A 19 -5.82 1.00 -11.36
C LEU A 19 -5.59 -0.30 -12.13
N LEU A 20 -6.56 -1.23 -12.12
CA LEU A 20 -6.47 -2.49 -12.84
C LEU A 20 -6.49 -2.28 -14.35
N ILE A 21 -7.34 -1.37 -14.86
CA ILE A 21 -7.35 -1.00 -16.28
C ILE A 21 -5.98 -0.41 -16.68
N GLY A 22 -5.45 0.51 -15.88
CA GLY A 22 -4.12 1.08 -16.12
C GLY A 22 -3.03 0.01 -16.15
N ALA A 23 -2.99 -0.87 -15.15
CA ALA A 23 -2.01 -1.96 -15.09
C ALA A 23 -2.09 -2.90 -16.31
N ASN A 24 -3.30 -3.33 -16.70
CA ASN A 24 -3.47 -4.18 -17.88
C ASN A 24 -3.10 -3.47 -19.19
N SER A 25 -3.28 -2.15 -19.27
CA SER A 25 -2.81 -1.36 -20.42
C SER A 25 -1.29 -1.42 -20.55
N PHE A 26 -0.55 -1.29 -19.44
CA PHE A 26 0.91 -1.45 -19.44
C PHE A 26 1.36 -2.88 -19.76
N VAL A 27 0.61 -3.91 -19.35
CA VAL A 27 0.86 -5.29 -19.78
C VAL A 27 0.68 -5.43 -21.29
N GLY A 28 -0.41 -4.89 -21.85
CA GLY A 28 -0.65 -4.89 -23.30
C GLY A 28 0.45 -4.18 -24.09
N ILE A 29 0.88 -3.00 -23.63
CA ILE A 29 2.02 -2.27 -24.21
C ILE A 29 3.30 -3.12 -24.10
N GLY A 30 3.55 -3.76 -22.95
CA GLY A 30 4.70 -4.63 -22.77
C GLY A 30 4.71 -5.83 -23.73
N CYS A 31 3.55 -6.45 -23.96
CA CYS A 31 3.39 -7.53 -24.95
C CYS A 31 3.66 -7.02 -26.37
N TRP A 32 3.14 -5.83 -26.71
CA TRP A 32 3.41 -5.21 -28.00
C TRP A 32 4.91 -4.95 -28.21
N LEU A 33 5.62 -4.41 -27.22
CA LEU A 33 7.06 -4.19 -27.29
C LEU A 33 7.87 -5.50 -27.47
N LEU A 34 7.41 -6.60 -26.87
CA LEU A 34 8.09 -7.90 -26.98
C LEU A 34 7.88 -8.60 -28.32
N PHE A 35 6.65 -8.60 -28.83
CA PHE A 35 6.25 -9.46 -29.93
C PHE A 35 6.05 -8.73 -31.27
N ALA A 36 5.66 -7.45 -31.25
CA ALA A 36 5.36 -6.71 -32.48
C ALA A 36 6.60 -6.14 -33.18
N ASN A 37 7.78 -6.20 -32.54
CA ASN A 37 9.05 -5.61 -33.02
C ASN A 37 8.88 -4.19 -33.61
N PRO A 38 8.32 -3.24 -32.83
CA PRO A 38 8.10 -1.88 -33.34
C PRO A 38 9.42 -1.18 -33.67
N THR A 39 9.41 -0.42 -34.76
CA THR A 39 10.51 0.48 -35.14
C THR A 39 10.34 1.81 -34.43
N PHE A 40 11.41 2.30 -33.80
CA PHE A 40 11.45 3.59 -33.13
C PHE A 40 12.48 4.48 -33.79
N GLU A 41 12.24 5.80 -33.83
CA GLU A 41 13.23 6.78 -34.27
C GLU A 41 14.24 7.13 -33.17
N ASN A 42 13.88 6.89 -31.90
CA ASN A 42 14.74 7.18 -30.75
C ASN A 42 15.90 6.18 -30.66
N GLN A 43 17.14 6.69 -30.62
CA GLN A 43 18.37 5.87 -30.59
C GLN A 43 18.40 4.80 -29.48
N LEU A 44 17.83 5.05 -28.31
CA LEU A 44 17.78 4.06 -27.21
C LEU A 44 16.76 2.95 -27.49
N LEU A 45 15.60 3.31 -28.06
CA LEU A 45 14.50 2.38 -28.34
C LEU A 45 14.70 1.59 -29.65
N VAL A 46 15.56 2.07 -30.56
CA VAL A 46 16.03 1.32 -31.74
C VAL A 46 16.70 0.00 -31.33
N ASN A 47 17.35 -0.02 -30.16
CA ASN A 47 17.98 -1.24 -29.66
C ASN A 47 16.91 -2.27 -29.25
N SER A 48 16.73 -3.29 -30.10
CA SER A 48 15.74 -4.37 -29.90
C SER A 48 15.88 -5.07 -28.54
N TRP A 49 17.09 -5.25 -28.02
CA TRP A 49 17.31 -5.89 -26.71
C TRP A 49 16.82 -5.02 -25.56
N PHE A 50 17.09 -3.71 -25.61
CA PHE A 50 16.66 -2.76 -24.60
C PHE A 50 15.13 -2.65 -24.56
N THR A 51 14.51 -2.49 -25.73
CA THR A 51 13.05 -2.42 -25.88
C THR A 51 12.35 -3.68 -25.38
N LYS A 52 12.88 -4.86 -25.72
CA LYS A 52 12.34 -6.15 -25.22
C LYS A 52 12.50 -6.29 -23.71
N THR A 53 13.62 -5.82 -23.14
CA THR A 53 13.82 -5.83 -21.70
C THR A 53 12.80 -4.96 -20.97
N ILE A 54 12.50 -3.76 -21.49
CA ILE A 54 11.45 -2.89 -20.95
C ILE A 54 10.08 -3.56 -21.05
N GLY A 55 9.76 -4.17 -22.20
CA GLY A 55 8.50 -4.89 -22.39
C GLY A 55 8.32 -6.03 -21.37
N ALA A 56 9.36 -6.86 -21.19
CA ALA A 56 9.38 -7.93 -20.20
C ALA A 56 9.23 -7.39 -18.77
N ALA A 57 9.98 -6.33 -18.40
CA ALA A 57 9.88 -5.71 -17.09
C ALA A 57 8.48 -5.14 -16.82
N SER A 58 7.86 -4.52 -17.82
CA SER A 58 6.47 -4.01 -17.74
C SER A 58 5.49 -5.14 -17.45
N ILE A 59 5.54 -6.24 -18.22
CA ILE A 59 4.64 -7.38 -18.03
C ILE A 59 4.79 -7.98 -16.64
N VAL A 60 6.02 -8.24 -16.18
CA VAL A 60 6.26 -8.84 -14.86
C VAL A 60 5.74 -7.92 -13.75
N PHE A 61 6.07 -6.63 -13.80
CA PHE A 61 5.69 -5.68 -12.76
C PHE A 61 4.17 -5.44 -12.72
N PHE A 62 3.58 -5.09 -13.86
CA PHE A 62 2.15 -4.75 -13.93
C PHE A 62 1.25 -5.99 -13.90
N GLY A 63 1.73 -7.15 -14.36
CA GLY A 63 1.05 -8.42 -14.18
C GLY A 63 0.97 -8.80 -12.70
N PHE A 64 2.08 -8.68 -11.96
CA PHE A 64 2.08 -8.88 -10.52
C PHE A 64 1.19 -7.87 -9.79
N ALA A 65 1.23 -6.58 -10.15
CA ALA A 65 0.34 -5.57 -9.59
C ALA A 65 -1.15 -5.88 -9.83
N SER A 66 -1.48 -6.35 -11.04
CA SER A 66 -2.85 -6.73 -11.42
C SER A 66 -3.40 -7.84 -10.52
N TYR A 67 -2.59 -8.83 -10.14
CA TYR A 67 -2.99 -9.88 -9.20
C TYR A 67 -3.48 -9.30 -7.85
N PHE A 68 -2.75 -8.34 -7.25
CA PHE A 68 -3.19 -7.71 -5.99
C PHE A 68 -4.45 -6.86 -6.17
N LEU A 69 -4.57 -6.14 -7.29
CA LEU A 69 -5.74 -5.32 -7.58
C LEU A 69 -7.00 -6.18 -7.73
N VAL A 70 -6.90 -7.31 -8.44
CA VAL A 70 -8.00 -8.29 -8.56
C VAL A 70 -8.35 -8.86 -7.18
N ARG A 71 -7.36 -9.22 -6.36
CA ARG A 71 -7.62 -9.67 -4.99
C ARG A 71 -8.38 -8.63 -4.17
N ASN A 72 -7.99 -7.35 -4.22
CA ASN A 72 -8.68 -6.27 -3.52
C ASN A 72 -10.12 -6.06 -4.04
N LEU A 73 -10.35 -6.25 -5.35
CA LEU A 73 -11.68 -6.19 -5.96
C LEU A 73 -12.58 -7.36 -5.54
N MET A 74 -12.03 -8.56 -5.36
CA MET A 74 -12.78 -9.72 -4.88
C MET A 74 -12.95 -9.77 -3.36
N ALA A 75 -12.14 -9.01 -2.61
CA ALA A 75 -12.24 -8.96 -1.15
C ALA A 75 -13.56 -8.31 -0.71
N ASN A 76 -14.43 -9.09 -0.07
CA ASN A 76 -15.65 -8.59 0.59
C ASN A 76 -15.38 -8.08 2.02
N GLY A 77 -14.18 -8.33 2.55
CA GLY A 77 -13.76 -7.94 3.89
C GLY A 77 -13.21 -6.51 4.01
N PRO A 78 -12.80 -6.11 5.22
CA PRO A 78 -12.18 -4.81 5.49
C PRO A 78 -10.87 -4.64 4.72
N GLY A 79 -10.59 -3.43 4.24
CA GLY A 79 -9.25 -3.03 3.80
C GLY A 79 -8.42 -2.45 4.94
N LEU A 80 -9.09 -1.74 5.85
CA LEU A 80 -8.57 -1.22 7.10
C LEU A 80 -9.65 -1.33 8.17
N MET A 81 -9.28 -1.73 9.38
CA MET A 81 -10.17 -1.74 10.55
C MET A 81 -9.52 -0.92 11.65
N ILE A 82 -10.30 -0.11 12.35
CA ILE A 82 -9.83 0.71 13.46
C ILE A 82 -10.72 0.39 14.66
N ASP A 83 -10.11 -0.13 15.72
CA ASP A 83 -10.77 -0.54 16.97
C ASP A 83 -10.15 0.19 18.16
N ASP A 84 -10.68 -0.07 19.36
CA ASP A 84 -10.23 0.59 20.61
C ASP A 84 -8.78 0.23 21.00
N SER A 85 -8.20 -0.81 20.41
CA SER A 85 -6.84 -1.27 20.69
C SER A 85 -5.82 -0.89 19.61
N GLY A 86 -6.26 -0.56 18.40
CA GLY A 86 -5.38 -0.16 17.32
C GLY A 86 -6.01 -0.12 15.92
N ILE A 87 -5.12 -0.20 14.94
CA ILE A 87 -5.42 -0.17 13.50
C ILE A 87 -4.98 -1.50 12.88
N ILE A 88 -5.86 -2.22 12.19
CA ILE A 88 -5.53 -3.44 11.45
C ILE A 88 -5.57 -3.15 9.95
N ASN A 89 -4.42 -3.23 9.29
CA ASN A 89 -4.25 -3.00 7.85
C ASN A 89 -4.27 -4.32 7.06
N TYR A 90 -5.31 -4.51 6.24
CA TYR A 90 -5.54 -5.70 5.40
C TYR A 90 -5.07 -5.54 3.95
N SER A 91 -4.16 -4.61 3.65
CA SER A 91 -3.33 -4.69 2.43
C SER A 91 -2.63 -6.05 2.29
N SER A 92 -2.44 -6.68 3.45
CA SER A 92 -2.18 -8.07 3.76
C SER A 92 -3.28 -9.11 3.60
N ALA A 93 -3.01 -10.31 3.06
CA ALA A 93 -3.84 -11.48 3.40
C ALA A 93 -3.82 -11.77 4.91
N SER A 94 -2.67 -11.62 5.57
CA SER A 94 -2.50 -11.83 7.02
C SER A 94 -2.91 -10.63 7.89
N GLY A 95 -3.15 -9.46 7.29
CA GLY A 95 -3.25 -8.19 8.02
C GLY A 95 -1.98 -7.81 8.80
N ILE A 96 -1.91 -6.57 9.30
CA ILE A 96 -0.95 -6.15 10.32
C ILE A 96 -1.61 -5.19 11.30
N LYS A 97 -1.52 -5.47 12.61
CA LYS A 97 -2.17 -4.68 13.68
C LYS A 97 -1.21 -3.69 14.34
N ILE A 98 -1.45 -2.40 14.20
CA ILE A 98 -0.72 -1.30 14.84
C ILE A 98 -1.45 -0.92 16.12
N TYR A 99 -0.85 -1.18 17.28
CA TYR A 99 -1.49 -0.89 18.56
C TYR A 99 -1.34 0.59 18.91
N TRP A 100 -2.41 1.19 19.46
CA TRP A 100 -2.38 2.59 19.89
C TRP A 100 -1.28 2.87 20.90
N LYS A 101 -1.11 1.98 21.90
CA LYS A 101 -0.06 2.07 22.92
C LYS A 101 1.36 2.16 22.37
N ASP A 102 1.59 1.67 21.16
CA ASP A 102 2.92 1.66 20.56
C ASP A 102 3.17 2.89 19.69
N ILE A 103 2.12 3.64 19.28
CA ILE A 103 2.24 4.79 18.39
C ILE A 103 2.71 6.01 19.20
N GLN A 104 3.87 6.54 18.84
CA GLN A 104 4.46 7.76 19.42
C GLN A 104 4.10 9.01 18.64
N ALA A 105 3.96 8.90 17.33
CA ALA A 105 3.60 10.00 16.46
C ALA A 105 3.01 9.50 15.14
N ILE A 106 2.16 10.34 14.54
CA ILE A 106 1.65 10.16 13.18
C ILE A 106 2.29 11.23 12.31
N GLU A 107 2.98 10.82 11.26
CA GLU A 107 3.61 11.72 10.29
C GLU A 107 3.04 11.49 8.89
N VAL A 108 3.18 12.49 8.02
CA VAL A 108 2.80 12.40 6.61
C VAL A 108 4.05 12.46 5.75
N LEU A 109 4.26 11.41 4.97
CA LEU A 109 5.28 11.35 3.92
C LEU A 109 4.62 11.50 2.55
N THR A 110 5.16 12.36 1.70
CA THR A 110 4.68 12.50 0.31
C THR A 110 5.74 12.00 -0.66
N ILE A 111 5.43 10.95 -1.42
CA ILE A 111 6.31 10.43 -2.48
C ILE A 111 5.62 10.66 -3.82
N LYS A 112 6.20 11.49 -4.70
CA LYS A 112 5.62 11.81 -6.02
C LYS A 112 4.13 12.19 -5.94
N SER A 113 3.79 13.12 -5.05
CA SER A 113 2.42 13.59 -4.80
C SER A 113 1.46 12.52 -4.24
N GLN A 114 1.97 11.37 -3.79
CA GLN A 114 1.19 10.36 -3.10
C GLN A 114 1.45 10.47 -1.59
N PRO A 115 0.49 11.01 -0.81
CA PRO A 115 0.64 11.13 0.63
C PRO A 115 0.41 9.77 1.31
N ILE A 116 1.24 9.49 2.31
CA ILE A 116 1.30 8.23 3.06
C ILE A 116 1.37 8.58 4.54
N ILE A 117 0.54 7.91 5.34
CA ILE A 117 0.56 8.03 6.80
C ILE A 117 1.66 7.11 7.34
N LEU A 118 2.62 7.67 8.06
CA LEU A 118 3.65 6.95 8.78
C LEU A 118 3.27 6.87 10.26
N PHE A 119 3.38 5.68 10.84
CA PHE A 119 3.21 5.50 12.28
C PHE A 119 4.59 5.29 12.90
N LYS A 120 5.05 6.29 13.65
CA LYS A 120 6.25 6.16 14.47
C LYS A 120 5.88 5.34 15.69
N VAL A 121 6.56 4.21 15.87
CA VAL A 121 6.26 3.29 16.96
C VAL A 121 7.45 3.16 17.90
N SER A 122 7.19 2.97 19.19
CA SER A 122 8.21 2.87 20.24
C SER A 122 9.14 1.67 20.07
N ASN A 123 8.65 0.56 19.51
CA ASN A 123 9.43 -0.65 19.28
C ASN A 123 9.27 -1.19 17.85
N PRO A 124 9.95 -0.55 16.86
CA PRO A 124 9.75 -0.88 15.44
C PRO A 124 10.23 -2.30 15.09
N GLN A 125 11.24 -2.82 15.79
CA GLN A 125 11.77 -4.14 15.51
C GLN A 125 10.78 -5.25 15.85
N THR A 126 9.96 -5.08 16.90
CA THR A 126 8.86 -6.01 17.23
C THR A 126 7.87 -6.13 16.08
N TYR A 127 7.52 -5.01 15.44
CA TYR A 127 6.64 -4.99 14.27
C TYR A 127 7.23 -5.71 13.07
N ILE A 128 8.52 -5.50 12.79
CA ILE A 128 9.24 -6.15 11.70
C ILE A 128 9.36 -7.66 11.96
N ASN A 129 9.78 -8.07 13.16
CA ASN A 129 10.10 -9.46 13.47
C ASN A 129 8.87 -10.37 13.51
N ARG A 130 7.71 -9.85 13.93
CA ARG A 130 6.47 -10.64 13.99
C ARG A 130 5.81 -10.84 12.61
N GLU A 131 6.23 -10.13 11.56
CA GLU A 131 5.76 -10.37 10.20
C GLU A 131 6.36 -11.69 9.67
N THR A 132 5.47 -12.65 9.44
CA THR A 132 5.84 -14.01 9.03
C THR A 132 6.27 -14.05 7.56
N ASN A 133 5.69 -13.21 6.70
CA ASN A 133 6.06 -13.15 5.30
C ASN A 133 7.43 -12.46 5.12
N ARG A 134 8.41 -13.22 4.62
CA ARG A 134 9.81 -12.76 4.48
C ARG A 134 9.95 -11.52 3.59
N PHE A 135 9.21 -11.46 2.48
CA PHE A 135 9.25 -10.31 1.57
C PHE A 135 8.72 -9.05 2.28
N LYS A 136 7.59 -9.17 2.97
CA LYS A 136 6.96 -8.04 3.68
C LYS A 136 7.78 -7.59 4.86
N ARG A 137 8.35 -8.52 5.63
CA ARG A 137 9.32 -8.22 6.68
C ARG A 137 10.51 -7.42 6.14
N LYS A 138 11.07 -7.81 4.99
CA LYS A 138 12.15 -7.06 4.33
C LYS A 138 11.69 -5.66 3.90
N MET A 139 10.48 -5.52 3.36
CA MET A 139 9.92 -4.21 3.01
C MET A 139 9.71 -3.33 4.25
N MET A 140 9.21 -3.88 5.35
CA MET A 140 9.06 -3.15 6.62
C MET A 140 10.41 -2.68 7.18
N ALA A 141 11.44 -3.52 7.10
CA ALA A 141 12.80 -3.14 7.50
C ALA A 141 13.37 -2.01 6.64
N LEU A 142 13.13 -2.03 5.32
CA LEU A 142 13.52 -0.93 4.43
C LEU A 142 12.73 0.35 4.70
N ASN A 143 11.41 0.24 4.92
CA ASN A 143 10.58 1.38 5.29
C ASN A 143 11.06 2.03 6.59
N TYR A 144 11.42 1.21 7.59
CA TYR A 144 12.00 1.71 8.82
C TYR A 144 13.35 2.39 8.58
N LYS A 145 14.25 1.76 7.81
CA LYS A 145 15.56 2.32 7.47
C LYS A 145 15.48 3.69 6.77
N TRP A 146 14.53 3.87 5.86
CA TRP A 146 14.44 5.07 5.02
C TRP A 146 13.50 6.15 5.56
N TYR A 147 12.45 5.76 6.27
CA TYR A 147 11.38 6.67 6.70
C TYR A 147 11.13 6.66 8.21
N GLY A 148 11.91 5.89 8.98
CA GLY A 148 11.78 5.79 10.43
C GLY A 148 10.46 5.15 10.90
N ALA A 149 9.71 4.49 10.01
CA ALA A 149 8.45 3.84 10.34
C ALA A 149 8.37 2.47 9.66
N PRO A 150 8.23 1.36 10.42
CA PRO A 150 8.13 0.02 9.85
C PRO A 150 6.78 -0.24 9.18
N VAL A 151 5.75 0.53 9.56
CA VAL A 151 4.38 0.40 9.08
C VAL A 151 3.87 1.75 8.61
N SER A 152 3.14 1.72 7.50
CA SER A 152 2.55 2.90 6.88
C SER A 152 1.23 2.53 6.20
N ILE A 153 0.37 3.52 6.01
CA ILE A 153 -0.93 3.35 5.37
C ILE A 153 -1.11 4.40 4.27
N SER A 154 -1.55 3.94 3.10
CA SER A 154 -2.01 4.79 2.00
C SER A 154 -3.52 4.64 1.82
N ALA A 155 -4.19 5.73 1.44
CA ALA A 155 -5.62 5.74 1.13
C ALA A 155 -5.95 5.31 -0.31
N ASN A 156 -4.95 5.05 -1.16
CA ASN A 156 -5.13 4.85 -2.61
C ASN A 156 -6.03 3.66 -2.97
N GLY A 157 -5.96 2.58 -2.18
CA GLY A 157 -6.80 1.39 -2.37
C GLY A 157 -8.08 1.37 -1.54
N LEU A 158 -8.29 2.35 -0.66
CA LEU A 158 -9.35 2.34 0.36
C LEU A 158 -10.52 3.24 -0.02
N GLN A 159 -11.72 2.90 0.47
CA GLN A 159 -12.94 3.69 0.31
C GLN A 159 -12.99 4.86 1.30
N ILE A 160 -11.91 5.65 1.33
CA ILE A 160 -11.76 6.87 2.13
C ILE A 160 -10.79 7.82 1.40
N SER A 161 -10.93 9.12 1.62
CA SER A 161 -9.91 10.10 1.18
C SER A 161 -8.73 10.13 2.15
N PHE A 162 -7.56 10.53 1.69
CA PHE A 162 -6.38 10.67 2.55
C PHE A 162 -6.65 11.58 3.76
N GLN A 163 -7.25 12.75 3.55
CA GLN A 163 -7.52 13.73 4.60
C GLN A 163 -8.43 13.16 5.70
N LYS A 164 -9.56 12.55 5.30
CA LYS A 164 -10.47 11.88 6.25
C LYS A 164 -9.79 10.72 6.99
N LEU A 165 -8.94 9.95 6.32
CA LEU A 165 -8.20 8.87 6.97
C LEU A 165 -7.22 9.41 8.01
N LEU A 166 -6.44 10.44 7.65
CA LEU A 166 -5.49 11.09 8.53
C LEU A 166 -6.18 11.70 9.76
N GLN A 167 -7.28 12.42 9.55
CA GLN A 167 -8.09 12.97 10.63
C GLN A 167 -8.58 11.84 11.55
N LEU A 168 -9.21 10.81 10.98
CA LEU A 168 -9.75 9.68 11.75
C LEU A 168 -8.70 8.99 12.63
N VAL A 169 -7.50 8.72 12.10
CA VAL A 169 -6.46 8.05 12.91
C VAL A 169 -5.84 8.99 13.94
N SER A 170 -5.80 10.29 13.67
CA SER A 170 -5.27 11.29 14.60
C SER A 170 -6.22 11.50 15.77
N ASP A 171 -7.52 11.71 15.50
CA ASP A 171 -8.55 11.87 16.52
C ASP A 171 -8.61 10.63 17.44
N ARG A 172 -8.46 9.43 16.85
CA ARG A 172 -8.44 8.17 17.61
C ARG A 172 -7.21 8.03 18.50
N LEU A 173 -6.04 8.46 18.03
CA LEU A 173 -4.82 8.46 18.84
C LEU A 173 -4.91 9.48 19.99
N GLU A 174 -5.47 10.65 19.74
CA GLU A 174 -5.68 11.69 20.77
C GLU A 174 -6.64 11.20 21.86
N VAL A 175 -7.79 10.63 21.47
CA VAL A 175 -8.74 10.04 22.43
C VAL A 175 -8.10 8.90 23.23
N TYR A 176 -7.28 8.05 22.59
CA TYR A 176 -6.56 7.00 23.30
C TYR A 176 -5.58 7.59 24.33
N THR A 177 -4.83 8.62 23.95
CA THR A 177 -3.83 9.28 24.80
C THR A 177 -4.46 10.04 25.96
N ASN A 178 -5.63 10.67 25.78
CA ASN A 178 -6.31 11.40 26.86
C ASN A 178 -6.97 10.48 27.90
N ASN A 179 -7.19 9.21 27.56
CA ASN A 179 -7.85 8.23 28.43
C ASN A 179 -6.88 7.29 29.16
N ASN A 180 -5.57 7.39 28.93
CA ASN A 180 -4.52 6.54 29.52
C ASN A 180 -3.37 7.39 30.04
#